data_AF-A0A4Q3A5I9-F1
#
_entry.id   AF-A0A4Q3A5I9-F1
#
_cell.length_a   1.000
_cell.length_b   1.000
_cell.length_c   1.000
_cell.angle_alpha   90.00
_cell.angle_beta   90.00
_cell.angle_gamma   90.00
#
_symmetry.space_group_name_H-M   'P 1'
#
loop_
_entity.id
_entity.type
_entity.pdbx_description
1 polymer ?
#
loop_
_entity_poly.entity_id
_entity_poly.type
_entity_poly.pdbx_seq_one_letter_code
_entity_poly.pdbx_strand_id
1 'polypeptide(L)'
;MTGLTRFTWAAGAAAALTASLACSQEVPGFRDTPLLPGGKWRVHDADRPQPVAVTPGPTASAPPSGAVVLFDGRSLAAWQPQATAWTMEGGAVTSTPRAGGGGENALVSKQGFGDVQLHLEFRSPTPQTKSSQDRGNSGIWFMQRYEIQILDGYQNPTYADGTVGAIYG
;
A
#
# COMPACT_ATOMS: atom_id res chain seq x y z
N MET A 1 68.72 1.66 5.40
CA MET A 1 68.11 2.76 4.66
C MET A 1 67.61 2.21 3.33
N THR A 2 66.30 1.97 3.19
CA THR A 2 65.57 1.89 1.91
C THR A 2 64.09 1.75 2.25
N GLY A 3 63.30 2.78 1.90
CA GLY A 3 61.92 2.97 2.34
C GLY A 3 60.90 2.16 1.55
N LEU A 4 59.84 1.73 2.23
CA LEU A 4 58.63 1.19 1.62
C LEU A 4 57.73 2.35 1.18
N THR A 5 57.58 2.54 -0.13
CA THR A 5 56.61 3.48 -0.72
C THR A 5 55.22 2.84 -0.71
N ARG A 6 54.30 3.34 0.12
CA ARG A 6 52.88 2.95 0.10
C ARG A 6 52.15 3.78 -0.96
N PHE A 7 51.63 3.12 -2.00
CA PHE A 7 50.68 3.72 -2.93
C PHE A 7 49.25 3.54 -2.39
N THR A 8 48.65 4.64 -1.94
CA THR A 8 47.21 4.71 -1.65
C THR A 8 46.46 5.05 -2.95
N TRP A 9 45.60 4.15 -3.42
CA TRP A 9 44.64 4.45 -4.47
C TRP A 9 43.42 5.12 -3.85
N ALA A 10 43.17 6.38 -4.21
CA ALA A 10 41.92 7.06 -3.92
C ALA A 10 40.92 6.73 -5.04
N ALA A 11 39.91 5.90 -4.74
CA ALA A 11 38.78 5.69 -5.64
C ALA A 11 37.83 6.88 -5.53
N GLY A 12 37.87 7.78 -6.51
CA GLY A 12 36.89 8.86 -6.64
C GLY A 12 35.55 8.30 -7.12
N ALA A 13 34.53 8.33 -6.26
CA ALA A 13 33.17 8.01 -6.65
C ALA A 13 32.57 9.20 -7.43
N ALA A 14 32.44 9.08 -8.75
CA ALA A 14 31.69 10.01 -9.56
C ALA A 14 30.19 9.71 -9.44
N ALA A 15 29.45 10.53 -8.70
CA ALA A 15 28.00 10.48 -8.68
C ALA A 15 27.45 11.12 -9.97
N ALA A 16 26.97 10.31 -10.90
CA ALA A 16 26.25 10.78 -12.08
C ALA A 16 24.83 11.19 -11.67
N LEU A 17 24.58 12.50 -11.60
CA LEU A 17 23.23 13.07 -11.51
C LEU A 17 22.57 12.99 -12.90
N THR A 18 21.75 11.97 -13.12
CA THR A 18 20.83 11.95 -14.27
C THR A 18 19.64 12.86 -13.94
N ALA A 19 19.70 14.12 -14.36
CA ALA A 19 18.52 14.98 -14.40
C ALA A 19 17.59 14.50 -15.52
N SER A 20 16.41 13.99 -15.18
CA SER A 20 15.36 13.72 -16.14
C SER A 20 14.80 15.04 -16.66
N LEU A 21 15.08 15.36 -17.92
CA LEU A 21 14.40 16.43 -18.63
C LEU A 21 12.96 15.97 -18.90
N ALA A 22 12.02 16.39 -18.08
CA ALA A 22 10.61 16.32 -18.43
C ALA A 22 10.35 17.35 -19.55
N CYS A 23 10.32 16.89 -20.81
CA CYS A 23 9.78 17.69 -21.90
C CYS A 23 8.29 17.93 -21.63
N SER A 24 7.92 19.17 -21.27
CA SER A 24 6.51 19.56 -21.23
C SER A 24 5.98 19.54 -22.66
N GLN A 25 5.22 18.50 -23.03
CA GLN A 25 4.46 18.50 -24.27
C GLN A 25 3.30 19.50 -24.16
N GLU A 26 3.00 20.20 -25.24
CA GLU A 26 1.81 21.05 -25.31
C GLU A 26 0.55 20.19 -25.13
N VAL A 27 -0.43 20.69 -24.36
CA VAL A 27 -1.66 19.93 -24.09
C VAL A 27 -2.45 19.80 -25.41
N PRO A 28 -2.68 18.58 -25.90
CA PRO A 28 -3.37 18.38 -27.18
C PRO A 28 -4.88 18.66 -27.06
N GLY A 29 -5.49 19.15 -28.13
CA GLY A 29 -6.95 19.29 -28.23
C GLY A 29 -7.42 20.38 -29.19
N PHE A 30 -8.73 20.61 -29.22
CA PHE A 30 -9.40 21.60 -30.07
C PHE A 30 -10.31 22.52 -29.25
N ARG A 31 -10.50 23.76 -29.72
CA ARG A 31 -11.35 24.78 -29.06
C ARG A 31 -12.59 25.16 -29.87
N ASP A 32 -12.73 24.61 -31.06
CA ASP A 32 -13.74 24.95 -32.07
C ASP A 32 -14.68 23.78 -32.42
N THR A 33 -14.59 22.66 -31.70
CA THR A 33 -15.46 21.49 -31.88
C THR A 33 -16.79 21.65 -31.13
N PRO A 34 -17.86 20.90 -31.51
CA PRO A 34 -19.14 20.94 -30.82
C PRO A 34 -19.03 20.57 -29.33
N LEU A 35 -19.92 21.15 -28.51
CA LEU A 35 -20.08 20.76 -27.11
C LEU A 35 -20.63 19.33 -27.00
N LEU A 36 -20.16 18.58 -26.01
CA LEU A 36 -20.73 17.30 -25.64
C LEU A 36 -22.15 17.49 -25.07
N PRO A 37 -23.11 16.59 -25.39
CA PRO A 37 -24.46 16.69 -24.86
C PRO A 37 -24.49 16.78 -23.32
N GLY A 38 -25.17 17.80 -22.80
CA GLY A 38 -25.33 18.02 -21.34
C GLY A 38 -24.05 18.41 -20.60
N GLY A 39 -22.97 18.72 -21.31
CA GLY A 39 -21.66 19.00 -20.73
C GLY A 39 -21.16 20.42 -20.98
N LYS A 40 -20.09 20.78 -20.26
CA LYS A 40 -19.32 22.02 -20.46
C LYS A 40 -18.12 21.87 -21.40
N TRP A 41 -17.83 20.64 -21.84
CA TRP A 41 -16.64 20.31 -22.61
C TRP A 41 -16.98 20.08 -24.07
N ARG A 42 -16.07 20.47 -24.96
CA ARG A 42 -16.12 20.13 -26.38
C ARG A 42 -15.59 18.72 -26.65
N VAL A 43 -15.87 18.20 -27.84
CA VAL A 43 -15.22 16.98 -28.34
C VAL A 43 -13.71 17.26 -28.45
N HIS A 44 -12.88 16.51 -27.71
CA HIS A 44 -11.42 16.72 -27.64
C HIS A 44 -10.99 18.11 -27.10
N ASP A 45 -11.75 18.67 -26.16
CA ASP A 45 -11.48 19.99 -25.57
C ASP A 45 -10.06 20.11 -24.97
N ALA A 46 -9.26 21.05 -25.47
CA ALA A 46 -7.89 21.31 -25.00
C ALA A 46 -7.85 21.85 -23.55
N ASP A 47 -8.93 22.50 -23.11
CA ASP A 47 -9.01 23.14 -21.80
C ASP A 47 -9.62 22.19 -20.73
N ARG A 48 -9.98 20.95 -21.12
CA ARG A 48 -10.39 19.92 -20.17
C ARG A 48 -9.19 19.50 -19.30
N PRO A 49 -9.32 19.54 -17.95
CA PRO A 49 -8.23 19.17 -17.06
C PRO A 49 -7.72 17.77 -17.35
N GLN A 50 -6.41 17.67 -17.54
CA GLN A 50 -5.73 16.38 -17.66
C GLN A 50 -5.63 15.72 -16.28
N PRO A 51 -5.63 14.38 -16.21
CA PRO A 51 -5.32 13.68 -14.97
C PRO A 51 -3.97 14.13 -14.42
N VAL A 52 -3.87 14.25 -13.09
CA VAL A 52 -2.58 14.50 -12.44
C VAL A 52 -1.68 13.29 -12.68
N ALA A 53 -0.47 13.53 -13.18
CA ALA A 53 0.51 12.48 -13.38
C ALA A 53 0.93 11.89 -12.03
N VAL A 54 0.84 10.56 -11.90
CA VAL A 54 1.25 9.82 -10.71
C VAL A 54 2.51 9.04 -11.06
N THR A 55 3.58 9.23 -10.29
CA THR A 55 4.80 8.43 -10.42
C THR A 55 4.62 7.12 -9.66
N PRO A 56 4.71 5.95 -10.32
CA PRO A 56 4.62 4.66 -9.64
C PRO A 56 5.78 4.45 -8.66
N GLY A 57 5.55 3.59 -7.66
CA GLY A 57 6.63 3.12 -6.80
C GLY A 57 7.66 2.28 -7.58
N PRO A 58 8.95 2.25 -7.16
CA PRO A 58 9.99 1.46 -7.84
C PRO A 58 9.80 -0.06 -7.76
N THR A 59 8.93 -0.54 -6.87
CA THR A 59 8.57 -1.95 -6.72
C THR A 59 7.05 -2.08 -6.54
N ALA A 60 6.51 -3.29 -6.69
CA ALA A 60 5.09 -3.54 -6.49
C ALA A 60 4.59 -3.17 -5.07
N SER A 61 5.47 -3.25 -4.07
CA SER A 61 5.18 -2.93 -2.67
C SER A 61 5.37 -1.45 -2.32
N ALA A 62 6.03 -0.68 -3.20
CA ALA A 62 6.35 0.71 -2.92
C ALA A 62 5.16 1.63 -3.27
N PRO A 63 4.81 2.59 -2.41
CA PRO A 63 3.70 3.49 -2.67
C PRO A 63 3.98 4.40 -3.87
N PRO A 64 2.96 4.74 -4.69
CA PRO A 64 3.10 5.76 -5.73
C PRO A 64 3.18 7.17 -5.11
N SER A 65 3.58 8.16 -5.91
CA SER A 65 3.60 9.56 -5.48
C SER A 65 2.20 10.02 -5.04
N GLY A 66 2.11 10.64 -3.87
CA GLY A 66 0.86 11.17 -3.32
C GLY A 66 0.02 10.17 -2.51
N ALA A 67 0.44 8.90 -2.42
CA ALA A 67 -0.23 7.95 -1.53
C ALA A 67 0.00 8.29 -0.05
N VAL A 68 -1.03 8.10 0.78
CA VAL A 68 -0.89 8.16 2.24
C VAL A 68 -0.29 6.85 2.72
N VAL A 69 0.94 6.91 3.23
CA VAL A 69 1.64 5.73 3.73
C VAL A 69 1.17 5.41 5.14
N LEU A 70 0.37 4.35 5.29
CA LEU A 70 -0.11 3.90 6.59
C LEU A 70 0.94 3.09 7.36
N PHE A 71 1.79 2.33 6.66
CA PHE A 71 2.88 1.55 7.26
C PHE A 71 3.99 1.32 6.25
N ASP A 72 5.23 1.56 6.64
CA ASP A 72 6.45 1.40 5.82
C ASP A 72 7.51 0.50 6.49
N GLY A 73 7.10 -0.23 7.54
CA GLY A 73 8.00 -1.04 8.35
C GLY A 73 8.65 -0.31 9.53
N ARG A 74 8.40 1.00 9.72
CA ARG A 74 9.10 1.78 10.76
C ARG A 74 8.22 2.25 11.90
N SER A 75 6.93 2.50 11.65
CA SER A 75 6.05 3.10 12.66
C SER A 75 4.58 2.79 12.45
N LEU A 76 3.85 2.65 13.55
CA LEU A 76 2.38 2.59 13.59
C LEU A 76 1.75 3.96 13.88
N ALA A 77 2.44 5.07 13.63
CA ALA A 77 1.95 6.42 13.98
C ALA A 77 0.60 6.78 13.33
N ALA A 78 0.30 6.24 12.15
CA ALA A 78 -0.97 6.43 11.45
C ALA A 78 -2.14 5.63 12.05
N TRP A 79 -1.86 4.76 13.03
CA TRP A 79 -2.80 3.78 13.55
C TRP A 79 -3.13 4.00 15.04
N GLN A 80 -4.34 3.60 15.41
CA GLN A 80 -4.84 3.54 16.77
C GLN A 80 -5.23 2.08 17.07
N PRO A 81 -4.54 1.40 18.01
CA PRO A 81 -5.00 0.09 18.46
C PRO A 81 -6.32 0.24 19.23
N GLN A 82 -7.27 -0.65 18.95
CA GLN A 82 -8.57 -0.67 19.64
C GLN A 82 -8.47 -1.34 21.02
N ALA A 83 -7.62 -2.35 21.15
CA ALA A 83 -7.37 -3.03 22.43
C ALA A 83 -5.87 -3.21 22.68
N THR A 84 -5.31 -4.37 22.34
CA THR A 84 -3.90 -4.69 22.60
C THR A 84 -3.05 -4.20 21.43
N ALA A 85 -1.96 -3.47 21.74
CA ALA A 85 -1.03 -3.00 20.72
C ALA A 85 -0.42 -4.18 19.95
N TRP A 86 -0.47 -4.10 18.62
CA TRP A 86 0.19 -5.06 17.75
C TRP A 86 1.71 -4.90 17.88
N THR A 87 2.45 -6.00 17.75
CA THR A 87 3.92 -6.00 17.87
C THR A 87 4.56 -5.74 16.52
N MET A 88 5.72 -5.08 16.51
CA MET A 88 6.46 -4.77 15.29
C MET A 88 7.85 -5.40 15.35
N GLU A 89 8.18 -6.18 14.32
CA GLU A 89 9.46 -6.89 14.20
C GLU A 89 9.80 -7.09 12.72
N GLY A 90 11.07 -6.89 12.37
CA GLY A 90 11.56 -7.17 11.01
C GLY A 90 10.86 -6.38 9.90
N GLY A 91 10.37 -5.17 10.20
CA GLY A 91 9.62 -4.35 9.24
C GLY A 91 8.17 -4.79 9.02
N ALA A 92 7.65 -5.73 9.82
CA ALA A 92 6.25 -6.17 9.77
C ALA A 92 5.55 -5.89 11.10
N VAL A 93 4.23 -5.73 11.04
CA VAL A 93 3.36 -5.66 12.22
C VAL A 93 2.58 -6.96 12.38
N THR A 94 2.49 -7.48 13.61
CA THR A 94 1.84 -8.75 13.93
C THR A 94 0.69 -8.53 14.89
N SER A 95 -0.50 -9.00 14.50
CA SER A 95 -1.67 -9.01 15.38
C SER A 95 -1.41 -9.88 16.60
N THR A 96 -1.72 -9.33 17.78
CA THR A 96 -1.59 -10.04 19.05
C THR A 96 -2.96 -10.47 19.56
N PRO A 97 -3.10 -11.67 20.14
CA PRO A 97 -4.29 -12.03 20.90
C PRO A 97 -4.55 -11.02 22.02
N ARG A 98 -5.82 -10.74 22.31
CA ARG A 98 -6.21 -9.90 23.45
C ARG A 98 -5.87 -10.59 24.77
N ALA A 99 -5.48 -9.81 25.78
CA ALA A 99 -5.54 -10.26 27.17
C ALA A 99 -6.97 -10.71 27.53
N GLY A 100 -7.13 -11.99 27.90
CA GLY A 100 -8.43 -12.57 28.31
C GLY A 100 -9.24 -13.26 27.20
N GLY A 101 -8.74 -13.35 25.96
CA GLY A 101 -9.24 -14.31 24.97
C GLY A 101 -10.55 -14.00 24.22
N GLY A 102 -11.14 -12.80 24.35
CA GLY A 102 -12.39 -12.45 23.66
C GLY A 102 -12.41 -11.06 23.00
N GLY A 103 -13.18 -10.92 21.91
CA GLY A 103 -13.46 -9.66 21.21
C GLY A 103 -12.46 -9.28 20.11
N GLU A 104 -12.81 -8.25 19.34
CA GLU A 104 -11.99 -7.69 18.27
C GLU A 104 -10.71 -7.01 18.82
N ASN A 105 -9.59 -7.15 18.11
CA ASN A 105 -8.35 -6.44 18.38
C ASN A 105 -7.83 -5.75 17.10
N ALA A 106 -8.66 -4.88 16.52
CA ALA A 106 -8.33 -4.20 15.28
C ALA A 106 -7.27 -3.11 15.51
N LEU A 107 -6.51 -2.86 14.44
CA LEU A 107 -5.67 -1.70 14.28
C LEU A 107 -6.41 -0.74 13.33
N VAL A 108 -6.83 0.43 13.83
CA VAL A 108 -7.72 1.35 13.10
C VAL A 108 -6.93 2.56 12.63
N SER A 109 -7.08 2.99 11.38
CA SER A 109 -6.42 4.22 10.91
C SER A 109 -6.96 5.43 11.67
N LYS A 110 -6.08 6.33 12.10
CA LYS A 110 -6.49 7.58 12.76
C LYS A 110 -7.25 8.50 11.81
N GLN A 111 -6.84 8.52 10.55
CA GLN A 111 -7.54 9.23 9.49
C GLN A 111 -8.74 8.41 9.01
N GLY A 112 -9.87 9.10 8.80
CA GLY A 112 -11.02 8.55 8.10
C GLY A 112 -10.88 8.70 6.58
N PHE A 113 -11.41 7.74 5.83
CA PHE A 113 -11.34 7.70 4.38
C PHE A 113 -12.73 7.49 3.75
N GLY A 114 -12.91 8.06 2.55
CA GLY A 114 -14.05 7.78 1.66
C GLY A 114 -13.63 6.77 0.59
N ASP A 115 -13.69 7.18 -0.67
CA ASP A 115 -13.16 6.39 -1.79
C ASP A 115 -11.65 6.24 -1.69
N VAL A 116 -11.14 5.02 -1.82
CA VAL A 116 -9.71 4.72 -1.73
C VAL A 116 -9.27 3.68 -2.74
N GLN A 117 -7.99 3.75 -3.09
CA GLN A 117 -7.22 2.63 -3.58
C GLN A 117 -6.29 2.18 -2.45
N LEU A 118 -6.38 0.93 -2.03
CA LEU A 118 -5.58 0.37 -0.92
C LEU A 118 -4.60 -0.69 -1.44
N HIS A 119 -3.35 -0.59 -1.00
CA HIS A 119 -2.36 -1.67 -1.09
C HIS A 119 -2.09 -2.21 0.32
N LEU A 120 -2.12 -3.53 0.47
CA LEU A 120 -1.77 -4.22 1.72
C LEU A 120 -1.12 -5.56 1.40
N GLU A 121 -0.10 -5.90 2.17
CA GLU A 121 0.53 -7.22 2.14
C GLU A 121 0.34 -7.90 3.50
N PHE A 122 0.04 -9.19 3.49
CA PHE A 122 -0.12 -9.99 4.71
C PHE A 122 0.58 -11.34 4.56
N ARG A 123 0.84 -11.98 5.69
CA ARG A 123 1.36 -13.35 5.76
C ARG A 123 0.68 -14.10 6.89
N SER A 124 0.47 -15.40 6.70
CA SER A 124 -0.12 -16.27 7.71
C SER A 124 0.95 -16.92 8.60
N PRO A 125 0.62 -17.29 9.85
CA PRO A 125 1.55 -18.00 10.73
C PRO A 125 2.07 -19.31 10.11
N THR A 126 3.34 -19.62 10.35
CA THR A 126 4.00 -20.86 9.92
C THR A 126 4.77 -21.46 11.11
N PRO A 127 4.66 -22.77 11.41
CA PRO A 127 3.84 -23.77 10.72
C PRO A 127 2.34 -23.57 10.98
N GLN A 128 1.51 -24.17 10.11
CA GLN A 128 0.07 -24.08 10.25
C GLN A 128 -0.46 -25.08 11.27
N THR A 129 -1.30 -24.63 12.19
CA THR A 129 -1.76 -25.43 13.35
C THR A 129 -3.28 -25.54 13.47
N LYS A 130 -4.04 -24.85 12.61
CA LYS A 130 -5.50 -24.72 12.67
C LYS A 130 -6.11 -25.00 11.29
N SER A 131 -7.43 -24.98 11.19
CA SER A 131 -8.17 -25.25 9.95
C SER A 131 -9.36 -24.30 9.78
N SER A 132 -9.94 -24.27 8.57
CA SER A 132 -11.06 -23.41 8.20
C SER A 132 -10.80 -21.96 8.64
N GLN A 133 -11.79 -21.30 9.24
CA GLN A 133 -11.73 -19.93 9.74
C GLN A 133 -10.78 -19.71 10.91
N ASP A 134 -10.24 -20.74 11.54
CA ASP A 134 -9.32 -20.56 12.66
C ASP A 134 -7.86 -20.45 12.18
N ARG A 135 -7.59 -20.69 10.90
CA ARG A 135 -6.24 -20.72 10.33
C ARG A 135 -5.84 -19.37 9.72
N GLY A 136 -5.16 -18.55 10.52
CA GLY A 136 -4.59 -17.28 10.05
C GLY A 136 -5.65 -16.24 9.68
N ASN A 137 -6.76 -16.21 10.41
CA ASN A 137 -7.89 -15.32 10.16
C ASN A 137 -7.63 -13.90 10.66
N SER A 138 -7.95 -12.93 9.81
CA SER A 138 -7.97 -11.49 10.06
C SER A 138 -8.88 -10.84 9.01
N GLY A 139 -8.91 -9.52 8.90
CA GLY A 139 -9.70 -8.87 7.86
C GLY A 139 -9.34 -7.41 7.64
N ILE A 140 -9.72 -6.91 6.47
CA ILE A 140 -9.65 -5.48 6.14
C ILE A 140 -11.06 -4.93 6.23
N TRP A 141 -11.29 -4.05 7.19
CA TRP A 141 -12.61 -3.50 7.48
C TRP A 141 -12.74 -2.09 6.91
N PHE A 142 -13.39 -1.96 5.75
CA PHE A 142 -13.73 -0.64 5.23
C PHE A 142 -14.84 -0.01 6.06
N MET A 143 -14.58 1.21 6.55
CA MET A 143 -15.50 2.00 7.36
C MET A 143 -16.02 1.26 8.61
N GLN A 144 -15.27 0.25 9.10
CA GLN A 144 -15.69 -0.65 10.18
C GLN A 144 -17.04 -1.35 9.91
N ARG A 145 -17.34 -1.64 8.63
CA ARG A 145 -18.63 -2.19 8.19
C ARG A 145 -18.49 -3.33 7.20
N TYR A 146 -17.56 -3.23 6.26
CA TYR A 146 -17.42 -4.17 5.16
C TYR A 146 -16.06 -4.84 5.27
N GLU A 147 -16.07 -6.15 5.52
CA GLU A 147 -14.85 -6.94 5.66
C GLU A 147 -14.45 -7.57 4.33
N ILE A 148 -13.22 -7.30 3.89
CA ILE A 148 -12.52 -8.16 2.94
C ILE A 148 -11.72 -9.17 3.76
N GLN A 149 -12.02 -10.44 3.55
CA GLN A 149 -11.50 -11.50 4.38
C GLN A 149 -10.00 -11.76 4.18
N ILE A 150 -9.25 -11.86 5.28
CA ILE A 150 -7.87 -12.36 5.29
C ILE A 150 -7.89 -13.74 5.95
N LEU A 151 -7.44 -14.76 5.22
CA LEU A 151 -7.36 -16.13 5.72
C LEU A 151 -6.19 -16.86 5.08
N ASP A 152 -5.60 -17.83 5.80
CA ASP A 152 -4.77 -18.84 5.13
C ASP A 152 -5.67 -19.80 4.35
N GLY A 153 -5.91 -19.48 3.08
CA GLY A 153 -6.69 -20.31 2.16
C GLY A 153 -5.92 -21.45 1.50
N TYR A 154 -4.60 -21.55 1.70
CA TYR A 154 -3.79 -22.54 0.99
C TYR A 154 -4.00 -23.95 1.55
N GLN A 155 -4.65 -24.81 0.75
CA GLN A 155 -5.04 -26.18 1.14
C GLN A 155 -5.82 -26.19 2.46
N ASN A 156 -6.70 -25.21 2.64
CA ASN A 156 -7.51 -25.04 3.84
C ASN A 156 -8.98 -24.80 3.48
N PRO A 157 -9.78 -25.87 3.30
CA PRO A 157 -11.19 -25.73 2.99
C PRO A 157 -11.97 -24.95 4.06
N THR A 158 -12.84 -24.06 3.62
CA THR A 158 -13.81 -23.31 4.45
C THR A 158 -15.06 -22.99 3.61
N TYR A 159 -16.03 -22.28 4.16
CA TYR A 159 -17.22 -21.83 3.41
C TYR A 159 -16.85 -20.73 2.39
N ALA A 160 -17.43 -20.81 1.19
CA ALA A 160 -16.96 -20.07 0.02
C ALA A 160 -17.14 -18.55 0.12
N ASP A 161 -18.21 -18.12 0.80
CA ASP A 161 -18.59 -16.74 1.12
C ASP A 161 -17.77 -16.11 2.28
N GLY A 162 -16.85 -16.86 2.87
CA GLY A 162 -15.90 -16.36 3.88
C GLY A 162 -14.48 -16.85 3.68
N THR A 163 -14.12 -17.21 2.45
CA THR A 163 -12.73 -17.54 2.09
C THR A 163 -11.90 -16.27 1.90
N VAL A 164 -10.57 -16.42 1.79
CA VAL A 164 -9.65 -15.30 1.52
C VAL A 164 -10.09 -14.48 0.32
N GLY A 165 -10.17 -13.16 0.49
CA GLY A 165 -10.59 -12.21 -0.55
C GLY A 165 -12.10 -12.09 -0.75
N ALA A 166 -12.92 -12.85 -0.03
CA ALA A 166 -14.37 -12.65 -0.03
C ALA A 166 -14.74 -11.29 0.61
N ILE A 167 -15.82 -10.68 0.13
CA ILE A 167 -16.61 -9.79 1.00
C ILE A 167 -17.33 -10.72 1.96
N TYR A 168 -16.98 -10.65 3.24
CA TYR A 168 -17.36 -11.68 4.20
C TYR A 168 -18.88 -11.67 4.47
N GLY A 169 -19.51 -12.82 4.25
CA GLY A 169 -20.93 -13.09 4.57
C GLY A 169 -21.95 -12.80 3.47
#